data_AF-A0A9Q1DRF8-F1
#
_entry.id   AF-A0A9Q1DRF8-F1
#
_cell.length_a   1.000
_cell.length_b   1.000
_cell.length_c   1.000
_cell.angle_alpha   90.00
_cell.angle_beta   90.00
_cell.angle_gamma   90.00
#
_symmetry.space_group_name_H-M   'P 1'
#
loop_
_entity.id
_entity.type
_entity.pdbx_description
1 polymer ?
#
loop_
_entity_poly.entity_id
_entity_poly.type
_entity_poly.pdbx_seq_one_letter_code
_entity_poly.pdbx_strand_id
1 'polypeptide(L)'
;MAGLINFEDEKEVKQFLDNLGVEYSYQCHKEKDPEGCQRLADYLEGIKKNFDAAAQVLKHNCEVNGHGESCYKLGAYHITGKGGVSECLKKAYSCFMKSCESGGWVGRARGSSPSTHSSSVKQIATVVYHIAEAGNLSHYCSATKFVG
;
A
#
# COMPACT_ATOMS: atom_id res chain seq x y z
N MET A 1 11.34 5.30 30.21
CA MET A 1 11.60 3.89 30.54
C MET A 1 10.54 3.09 29.81
N ALA A 2 10.87 2.45 28.68
CA ALA A 2 9.95 1.48 28.10
C ALA A 2 10.04 0.23 28.99
N GLY A 3 8.98 -0.08 29.72
CA GLY A 3 8.89 -1.36 30.44
C GLY A 3 9.05 -2.51 29.45
N LEU A 4 9.74 -3.57 29.85
CA LEU A 4 9.84 -4.79 29.06
C LEU A 4 8.43 -5.32 28.83
N ILE A 5 7.96 -5.25 27.58
CA ILE A 5 6.68 -5.79 27.17
C ILE A 5 6.82 -7.30 27.11
N ASN A 6 5.93 -8.02 27.77
CA ASN A 6 5.89 -9.46 27.67
C ASN A 6 5.22 -9.87 26.35
N PHE A 7 6.02 -10.33 25.38
CA PHE A 7 5.52 -10.77 24.07
C PHE A 7 4.78 -12.12 24.11
N GLU A 8 4.81 -12.82 25.24
CA GLU A 8 4.04 -14.06 25.45
C GLU A 8 2.63 -13.77 25.97
N ASP A 9 2.38 -12.58 26.53
CA ASP A 9 1.06 -12.16 27.00
C ASP A 9 0.28 -11.43 25.90
N GLU A 10 -0.84 -12.04 25.47
CA GLU A 10 -1.67 -11.50 24.40
C GLU A 10 -2.22 -10.09 24.69
N LYS A 11 -2.51 -9.77 25.96
CA LYS A 11 -3.09 -8.47 26.35
C LYS A 11 -2.03 -7.37 26.28
N GLU A 12 -0.82 -7.65 26.76
CA GLU A 12 0.30 -6.70 26.66
C GLU A 12 0.68 -6.44 25.20
N VAL A 13 0.76 -7.50 24.38
CA VAL A 13 1.03 -7.38 22.94
C VAL A 13 -0.06 -6.55 22.26
N LYS A 14 -1.34 -6.81 22.55
CA LYS A 14 -2.45 -6.06 21.97
C LYS A 14 -2.39 -4.57 22.33
N GLN A 15 -2.12 -4.25 23.59
CA GLN A 15 -1.99 -2.87 24.04
C GLN A 15 -0.80 -2.16 23.37
N PHE A 16 0.32 -2.85 23.19
CA PHE A 16 1.47 -2.33 22.46
C PHE A 16 1.14 -2.02 21.00
N LEU A 17 0.49 -2.96 20.31
CA LEU A 17 0.07 -2.78 18.92
C LEU A 17 -0.92 -1.61 18.77
N ASP A 18 -1.87 -1.48 19.70
CA ASP A 18 -2.82 -0.37 19.70
C ASP A 18 -2.11 1.00 19.84
N ASN A 19 -1.12 1.10 20.73
CA ASN A 19 -0.31 2.31 20.89
C ASN A 19 0.51 2.61 19.63
N LEU A 20 1.07 1.59 18.96
CA LEU A 20 1.77 1.74 17.68
C LEU A 20 0.86 2.34 16.60
N GLY A 21 -0.39 1.90 16.52
CA GLY A 21 -1.36 2.45 15.59
C GLY A 21 -1.60 3.95 15.79
N VAL A 22 -1.60 4.42 17.04
CA VAL A 22 -1.72 5.84 17.37
C VAL A 22 -0.47 6.61 16.93
N GLU A 23 0.72 6.08 17.17
CA GLU A 23 1.99 6.69 16.74
C GLU A 23 2.05 6.84 15.21
N TYR A 24 1.72 5.78 14.47
CA TYR A 24 1.72 5.84 13.01
C TYR A 24 0.66 6.80 12.45
N SER A 25 -0.50 6.87 13.09
CA SER A 25 -1.55 7.84 12.77
C SER A 25 -1.07 9.27 12.98
N TYR A 26 -0.35 9.53 14.08
CA TYR A 26 0.25 10.82 14.35
C TYR A 26 1.32 11.19 13.31
N GLN A 27 2.24 10.27 13.01
CA GLN A 27 3.29 10.48 11.99
C GLN A 27 2.66 10.80 10.62
N CYS A 28 1.64 10.05 10.21
CA CYS A 28 0.98 10.25 8.92
C CYS A 28 0.18 11.56 8.85
N HIS A 29 -0.68 11.84 9.85
CA HIS A 29 -1.64 12.94 9.73
C HIS A 29 -1.15 14.26 10.33
N LYS A 30 -0.29 14.23 11.35
CA LYS A 30 0.24 15.44 12.00
C LYS A 30 1.59 15.83 11.42
N GLU A 31 2.52 14.91 11.36
CA GLU A 31 3.88 15.18 10.87
C GLU A 31 3.95 15.14 9.34
N LYS A 32 2.95 14.54 8.68
CA LYS A 32 2.89 14.36 7.23
C LYS A 32 4.08 13.58 6.68
N ASP A 33 4.62 12.68 7.50
CA ASP A 33 5.72 11.81 7.11
C ASP A 33 5.19 10.71 6.16
N PRO A 34 5.68 10.63 4.91
CA PRO A 34 5.22 9.61 3.97
C PRO A 34 5.53 8.19 4.48
N GLU A 35 6.61 8.02 5.22
CA GLU A 35 7.00 6.74 5.79
C GLU A 35 6.10 6.35 6.96
N GLY A 36 5.69 7.33 7.78
CA GLY A 36 4.65 7.16 8.79
C GLY A 36 3.32 6.70 8.19
N CYS A 37 2.89 7.30 7.08
CA CYS A 37 1.70 6.86 6.35
C CYS A 37 1.81 5.44 5.81
N GLN A 38 2.98 5.05 5.31
CA GLN A 38 3.20 3.68 4.85
C GLN A 38 3.11 2.66 6.00
N ARG A 39 3.71 2.97 7.16
CA ARG A 39 3.59 2.12 8.36
C ARG A 39 2.16 2.02 8.87
N LEU A 40 1.41 3.12 8.83
CA LEU A 40 0.00 3.13 9.20
C LEU A 40 -0.82 2.21 8.30
N ALA A 41 -0.59 2.27 6.97
CA ALA A 41 -1.24 1.37 6.03
C ALA A 41 -0.92 -0.11 6.33
N ASP A 42 0.35 -0.42 6.61
CA ASP A 42 0.80 -1.78 6.92
C ASP A 42 0.24 -2.30 8.24
N TYR A 43 0.15 -1.43 9.24
CA TYR A 43 -0.51 -1.71 10.52
C TYR A 43 -2.01 -2.01 10.32
N LEU A 44 -2.69 -1.18 9.52
CA LEU A 44 -4.11 -1.36 9.22
C LEU A 44 -4.34 -2.68 8.47
N GLU A 45 -3.47 -3.02 7.51
CA GLU A 45 -3.57 -4.25 6.72
C GLU A 45 -3.22 -5.51 7.52
N GLY A 46 -2.08 -5.52 8.19
CA GLY A 46 -1.52 -6.73 8.82
C GLY A 46 -2.04 -7.00 10.22
N ILE A 47 -2.28 -5.95 11.01
CA ILE A 47 -2.65 -6.08 12.42
C ILE A 47 -4.15 -5.88 12.61
N LYS A 48 -4.69 -4.75 12.15
CA LYS A 48 -6.14 -4.47 12.28
C LYS A 48 -6.98 -5.19 11.23
N LYS A 49 -6.37 -5.72 10.16
CA LYS A 49 -7.05 -6.30 9.00
C LYS A 49 -8.13 -5.39 8.41
N ASN A 50 -7.98 -4.08 8.56
CA ASN A 50 -8.86 -3.07 8.00
C ASN A 50 -8.32 -2.61 6.64
N PHE A 51 -8.70 -3.36 5.61
CA PHE A 51 -8.21 -3.12 4.26
C PHE A 51 -8.77 -1.83 3.63
N ASP A 52 -9.98 -1.40 4.02
CA ASP A 52 -10.57 -0.15 3.52
C ASP A 52 -9.79 1.07 4.03
N ALA A 53 -9.57 1.13 5.36
CA ALA A 53 -8.74 2.20 5.93
C ALA A 53 -7.30 2.16 5.38
N ALA A 54 -6.71 0.97 5.22
CA ALA A 54 -5.39 0.83 4.61
C ALA A 54 -5.38 1.38 3.17
N ALA A 55 -6.39 1.06 2.36
CA ALA A 55 -6.51 1.56 0.99
C ALA A 55 -6.60 3.09 0.92
N GLN A 56 -7.34 3.71 1.85
CA GLN A 56 -7.45 5.17 1.92
C GLN A 56 -6.11 5.84 2.25
N VAL A 57 -5.37 5.28 3.22
CA VAL A 57 -4.03 5.78 3.58
C VAL A 57 -3.05 5.58 2.44
N LEU A 58 -3.03 4.41 1.79
CA LEU A 58 -2.19 4.12 0.63
C LEU A 58 -2.48 5.07 -0.53
N LYS A 59 -3.76 5.33 -0.81
CA LYS A 59 -4.18 6.29 -1.82
C LYS A 59 -3.69 7.70 -1.51
N HIS A 60 -3.91 8.18 -0.30
CA HIS A 60 -3.43 9.48 0.12
C HIS A 60 -1.91 9.60 -0.02
N ASN A 61 -1.17 8.61 0.47
CA ASN A 61 0.29 8.63 0.45
C ASN A 61 0.87 8.53 -0.97
N CYS A 62 0.22 7.75 -1.85
CA CYS A 62 0.60 7.67 -3.25
C CYS A 62 0.29 8.97 -4.03
N GLU A 63 -0.90 9.54 -3.86
CA GLU A 63 -1.35 10.68 -4.66
C GLU A 63 -0.81 12.02 -4.15
N VAL A 64 -0.67 12.19 -2.83
CA VAL A 64 -0.25 13.45 -2.21
C VAL A 64 1.26 13.49 -1.98
N ASN A 65 1.81 12.43 -1.38
CA ASN A 65 3.23 12.39 -1.01
C ASN A 65 4.11 11.74 -2.09
N GLY A 66 3.51 11.12 -3.12
CA GLY A 66 4.25 10.45 -4.18
C GLY A 66 5.03 9.22 -3.71
N HIS A 67 4.62 8.61 -2.59
CA HIS A 67 5.39 7.55 -1.95
C HIS A 67 5.30 6.23 -2.74
N GLY A 68 6.46 5.77 -3.24
CA GLY A 68 6.57 4.67 -4.20
C GLY A 68 5.99 3.33 -3.74
N GLU A 69 6.25 2.90 -2.50
CA GLU A 69 5.69 1.65 -1.97
C GLU A 69 4.18 1.73 -1.82
N SER A 70 3.66 2.89 -1.43
CA SER A 70 2.23 3.08 -1.27
C SER A 70 1.52 2.99 -2.61
N CYS A 71 2.12 3.57 -3.66
CA CYS A 71 1.63 3.40 -5.02
C CYS A 71 1.69 1.94 -5.49
N TYR A 72 2.76 1.21 -5.19
CA TYR A 72 2.86 -0.20 -5.53
C TYR A 72 1.75 -1.04 -4.86
N LYS A 73 1.57 -0.87 -3.55
CA LYS A 73 0.53 -1.58 -2.78
C LYS A 73 -0.87 -1.22 -3.25
N LEU A 74 -1.14 0.06 -3.53
CA LEU A 74 -2.40 0.50 -4.11
C LEU A 74 -2.64 -0.14 -5.49
N GLY A 75 -1.60 -0.29 -6.30
CA GLY A 75 -1.67 -1.01 -7.57
C GLY A 75 -2.08 -2.48 -7.39
N ALA A 76 -1.52 -3.16 -6.39
CA ALA A 76 -1.94 -4.52 -6.05
C ALA A 76 -3.39 -4.60 -5.53
N TYR A 77 -3.86 -3.59 -4.79
CA TYR A 77 -5.26 -3.48 -4.38
C TYR A 77 -6.19 -3.30 -5.58
N HIS A 78 -5.78 -2.53 -6.59
CA HIS A 78 -6.51 -2.39 -7.85
C HIS A 78 -6.54 -3.67 -8.71
N ILE A 79 -5.57 -4.59 -8.55
CA ILE A 79 -5.63 -5.91 -9.21
C ILE A 79 -6.63 -6.83 -8.49
N THR A 80 -6.66 -6.78 -7.15
CA THR A 80 -7.35 -7.76 -6.32
C THR A 80 -8.72 -7.31 -5.80
N GLY A 81 -9.07 -6.03 -5.95
CA GLY A 81 -10.31 -5.45 -5.42
C GLY A 81 -10.29 -5.26 -3.91
N LYS A 82 -9.11 -5.34 -3.31
CA LYS A 82 -8.94 -5.37 -1.86
C LYS A 82 -9.27 -4.01 -1.24
N GLY A 83 -9.90 -4.02 -0.06
CA GLY A 83 -10.17 -2.79 0.69
C GLY A 83 -11.16 -1.83 0.02
N GLY A 84 -12.15 -2.36 -0.73
CA GLY A 84 -13.14 -1.52 -1.42
C GLY A 84 -12.60 -0.75 -2.63
N VAL A 85 -11.34 -1.02 -3.00
CA VAL A 85 -10.73 -0.44 -4.19
C VAL A 85 -11.31 -1.11 -5.44
N SER A 86 -11.76 -0.31 -6.41
CA SER A 86 -12.29 -0.86 -7.67
C SER A 86 -11.23 -1.69 -8.39
N GLU A 87 -11.55 -2.94 -8.71
CA GLU A 87 -10.73 -3.78 -9.59
C GLU A 87 -10.58 -3.09 -10.94
N CYS A 88 -9.37 -2.61 -11.23
CA CYS A 88 -9.08 -1.96 -12.50
C CYS A 88 -7.60 -2.03 -12.84
N LEU A 89 -7.27 -2.89 -13.80
CA LEU A 89 -5.90 -3.07 -14.28
C LEU A 89 -5.28 -1.79 -14.86
N LYS A 90 -6.08 -0.91 -15.47
CA LYS A 90 -5.60 0.40 -15.94
C LYS A 90 -5.14 1.29 -14.79
N LYS A 91 -5.90 1.32 -13.68
CA LYS A 91 -5.50 2.06 -12.48
C LYS A 91 -4.30 1.40 -11.82
N ALA A 92 -4.28 0.07 -11.73
CA ALA A 92 -3.13 -0.69 -11.22
C ALA A 92 -1.84 -0.35 -11.99
N TYR A 93 -1.90 -0.38 -13.33
CA TYR A 93 -0.78 0.01 -14.19
C TYR A 93 -0.30 1.43 -13.91
N SER A 94 -1.22 2.40 -13.82
CA SER A 94 -0.88 3.79 -13.49
C SER A 94 -0.21 3.90 -12.12
N CYS A 95 -0.68 3.17 -11.11
CA CYS A 95 -0.07 3.10 -9.80
C CYS A 95 1.34 2.49 -9.82
N PHE A 96 1.58 1.42 -10.59
CA PHE A 96 2.91 0.84 -10.75
C PHE A 96 3.86 1.78 -11.48
N MET A 97 3.40 2.50 -12.49
CA MET A 97 4.20 3.51 -13.18
C MET A 97 4.61 4.65 -12.24
N LYS A 98 3.67 5.17 -11.44
CA LYS A 98 3.98 6.17 -10.39
C LYS A 98 4.98 5.65 -9.38
N SER A 99 4.87 4.37 -8.99
CA SER A 99 5.84 3.72 -8.11
C SER A 99 7.24 3.71 -8.75
N CYS A 100 7.35 3.40 -10.04
CA CYS A 100 8.62 3.44 -10.77
C CYS A 100 9.20 4.86 -10.92
N GLU A 101 8.36 5.85 -11.19
CA GLU A 101 8.74 7.26 -11.35
C GLU A 101 9.20 7.90 -10.04
N SER A 102 8.61 7.46 -8.93
CA SER A 102 8.93 8.01 -7.61
C SER A 102 10.41 7.85 -7.22
N GLY A 103 11.20 7.02 -7.94
CA GLY A 103 12.67 7.06 -8.04
C GLY A 103 13.48 6.96 -6.73
N GLY A 104 12.80 6.97 -5.59
CA GLY A 104 13.31 7.36 -4.27
C GLY A 104 12.66 6.56 -3.14
N TRP A 105 11.90 5.51 -3.45
CA TRP A 105 11.60 4.42 -2.51
C TRP A 105 12.88 3.75 -1.94
N VAL A 106 14.02 4.02 -2.58
CA VAL A 106 15.37 3.54 -2.24
C VAL A 106 15.94 4.21 -0.97
N GLY A 107 15.08 4.57 -0.02
CA GLY A 107 15.49 5.03 1.30
C GLY A 107 15.73 3.87 2.27
N ARG A 108 14.75 2.97 2.47
CA ARG A 108 14.75 2.14 3.70
C ARG A 108 13.98 0.80 3.66
N ALA A 109 14.05 0.01 2.59
CA ALA A 109 13.59 -1.39 2.68
C ALA A 109 14.50 -2.40 1.97
N ARG A 110 15.21 -3.18 2.80
CA ARG A 110 15.70 -4.55 2.52
C ARG A 110 16.60 -4.72 1.29
N GLY A 111 17.85 -4.26 1.40
CA GLY A 111 19.02 -4.85 0.72
C GLY A 111 19.00 -4.98 -0.81
N SER A 112 18.00 -4.42 -1.49
CA SER A 112 17.81 -4.57 -2.94
C SER A 112 18.32 -3.31 -3.63
N SER A 113 19.22 -3.47 -4.59
CA SER A 113 19.78 -2.36 -5.35
C SER A 113 18.67 -1.56 -6.07
N PRO A 114 18.72 -0.21 -6.08
CA PRO A 114 17.76 0.67 -6.76
C PRO A 114 17.30 0.19 -8.14
N SER A 115 18.22 -0.38 -8.90
CA SER A 115 18.00 -0.86 -10.27
C SER A 115 17.19 -2.16 -10.35
N THR A 116 17.31 -3.04 -9.36
CA THR A 116 16.69 -4.37 -9.36
C THR A 116 15.19 -4.33 -9.01
N HIS A 117 14.81 -3.46 -8.07
CA HIS A 117 13.40 -3.28 -7.70
C HIS A 117 12.63 -2.49 -8.77
N SER A 118 13.24 -1.45 -9.35
CA SER A 118 12.64 -0.72 -10.48
C SER A 118 12.38 -1.66 -11.67
N SER A 119 13.30 -2.58 -11.95
CA SER A 119 13.15 -3.57 -13.03
C SER A 119 12.00 -4.55 -12.79
N SER A 120 11.84 -5.01 -11.55
CA SER A 120 10.76 -5.96 -11.18
C SER A 120 9.37 -5.30 -11.25
N VAL A 121 9.24 -4.06 -10.76
CA VAL A 121 7.96 -3.31 -10.85
C VAL A 121 7.63 -2.96 -12.30
N LYS A 122 8.63 -2.64 -13.13
CA LYS A 122 8.45 -2.45 -14.57
C LYS A 122 7.94 -3.73 -15.25
N GLN A 123 8.51 -4.90 -14.92
CA GLN A 123 8.01 -6.17 -15.43
C GLN A 123 6.56 -6.43 -15.03
N ILE A 124 6.19 -6.18 -13.76
CA ILE A 124 4.80 -6.29 -13.30
C ILE A 124 3.90 -5.33 -14.09
N ALA A 125 4.31 -4.08 -14.28
CA ALA A 125 3.55 -3.11 -15.07
C ALA A 125 3.36 -3.58 -16.52
N THR A 126 4.40 -4.11 -17.18
CA THR A 126 4.32 -4.67 -18.53
C THR A 126 3.38 -5.88 -18.61
N VAL A 127 3.44 -6.80 -17.63
CA VAL A 127 2.54 -7.95 -17.56
C VAL A 127 1.09 -7.48 -17.39
N VAL A 128 0.84 -6.55 -16.46
CA VAL A 128 -0.50 -5.98 -16.24
C VAL A 128 -1.01 -5.25 -17.49
N TYR A 129 -0.13 -4.56 -18.20
CA TYR A 129 -0.46 -3.89 -19.46
C TYR A 129 -0.88 -4.89 -20.55
N HIS A 130 -0.10 -5.95 -20.77
CA HIS A 130 -0.44 -6.97 -21.76
C HIS A 130 -1.71 -7.77 -21.39
N ILE A 131 -1.94 -8.04 -20.11
CA ILE A 131 -3.20 -8.64 -19.65
C ILE A 131 -4.37 -7.70 -19.95
N ALA A 132 -4.20 -6.39 -19.74
CA ALA A 132 -5.21 -5.38 -20.04
C ALA A 132 -5.46 -5.19 -21.54
N GLU A 133 -4.47 -5.44 -22.41
CA GLU A 133 -4.62 -5.40 -23.88
C GLU A 133 -5.25 -6.68 -24.45
N ALA A 134 -4.87 -7.85 -23.93
CA ALA A 134 -5.41 -9.14 -24.36
C ALA A 134 -6.91 -9.29 -24.03
N GLY A 135 -7.38 -8.60 -22.98
CA GLY A 135 -8.80 -8.48 -22.63
C GLY A 135 -9.36 -7.13 -23.04
N ASN A 136 -10.05 -7.08 -24.18
CA ASN A 136 -10.73 -5.91 -24.77
C ASN A 136 -11.14 -4.81 -23.74
N LEU A 137 -10.63 -3.59 -23.97
CA LEU A 137 -10.37 -2.49 -23.02
C LEU A 137 -11.57 -1.89 -22.24
N SER A 138 -12.76 -2.49 -22.32
CA SER A 138 -14.01 -2.00 -21.72
C SER A 138 -14.48 -2.80 -20.49
N HIS A 139 -13.94 -3.98 -20.21
CA HIS A 139 -14.49 -4.89 -19.18
C HIS A 139 -13.69 -5.03 -17.87
N TYR A 140 -12.48 -4.48 -17.75
CA TYR A 140 -11.60 -4.73 -16.60
C TYR A 140 -11.63 -3.69 -15.48
N CYS A 141 -12.30 -2.54 -15.67
CA CYS A 141 -12.66 -1.64 -14.58
C CYS A 141 -14.05 -2.10 -14.10
N SER A 142 -14.15 -3.27 -13.46
CA SER A 142 -15.45 -3.79 -13.03
C SER A 142 -16.00 -2.91 -11.92
N ALA A 143 -16.87 -1.98 -12.30
CA ALA A 143 -17.71 -1.22 -11.38
C ALA A 143 -18.90 -2.07 -10.92
N THR A 144 -18.65 -3.17 -10.20
CA THR A 144 -19.67 -3.98 -9.48
C THR A 144 -18.94 -5.12 -8.76
N LYS A 145 -18.99 -5.28 -7.43
CA LYS A 145 -20.21 -5.35 -6.61
C LYS A 145 -20.26 -4.30 -5.51
N PHE A 146 -21.18 -3.35 -5.69
CA PHE A 146 -21.98 -2.84 -4.57
C PHE A 146 -22.66 -4.02 -3.88
N VAL A 147 -22.66 -3.98 -2.56
CA VAL A 147 -23.52 -4.75 -1.66
C VAL A 147 -24.99 -4.50 -2.06
N GLY A 148 -25.79 -5.56 -2.14
CA GLY A 148 -27.23 -5.54 -2.42
C GLY A 148 -27.74 -6.94 -2.68
#